data_AF-F4A204-F1
#
_entry.id   AF-F4A204-F1
#
_cell.length_a   1.000
_cell.length_b   1.000
_cell.length_c   1.000
_cell.angle_alpha   90.00
_cell.angle_beta   90.00
_cell.angle_gamma   90.00
#
_symmetry.space_group_name_H-M   'P 1'
#
loop_
_entity.id
_entity.type
_entity.pdbx_description
1 polymer ?
#
loop_
_entity_poly.entity_id
_entity_poly.type
_entity_poly.pdbx_seq_one_letter_code
_entity_poly.pdbx_strand_id
1 'polypeptide(L)'
;MKIIYHSYSPSYAAAVAAAMHIGILPGEYVPDNKQILSIPYFGRKYASCFGLFIYVGIDEGYNEVYILGTKNNISVVRNELVSVDYILHMDEGVYYADVSGLDINISLPEQLYYMLLKKRYSAFIKAVSYVKNQISV
;
A
#
# COMPACT_ATOMS: atom_id res chain seq x y z
N MET A 1 10.85 9.79 -6.26
CA MET A 1 9.39 10.04 -6.32
C MET A 1 8.72 9.48 -5.08
N LYS A 2 7.52 9.92 -4.71
CA LYS A 2 6.72 9.30 -3.66
C LYS A 2 5.67 8.36 -4.26
N ILE A 3 5.59 7.14 -3.76
CA ILE A 3 4.62 6.12 -4.19
C ILE A 3 3.70 5.84 -3.02
N ILE A 4 2.40 6.07 -3.21
CA ILE A 4 1.41 5.98 -2.15
C ILE A 4 0.45 4.86 -2.50
N TYR A 5 0.64 3.70 -1.87
CA TYR A 5 -0.34 2.62 -1.92
C TYR A 5 -1.52 2.97 -1.03
N HIS A 6 -2.72 2.98 -1.61
CA HIS A 6 -3.92 3.28 -0.86
C HIS A 6 -4.99 2.22 -1.03
N SER A 7 -5.77 2.05 0.03
CA SER A 7 -6.96 1.21 0.02
C SER A 7 -7.97 1.74 1.06
N TYR A 8 -8.99 0.95 1.40
CA TYR A 8 -9.90 1.31 2.47
C TYR A 8 -9.14 1.54 3.78
N SER A 9 -8.29 0.57 4.17
CA SER A 9 -7.48 0.57 5.40
C SER A 9 -6.00 0.47 5.05
N PRO A 10 -5.09 1.21 5.72
CA PRO A 10 -3.67 1.12 5.38
C PRO A 10 -3.09 -0.26 5.76
N SER A 11 -3.71 -0.97 6.70
CA SER A 11 -3.15 -2.12 7.41
C SER A 11 -3.30 -3.47 6.71
N TYR A 12 -3.87 -3.51 5.51
CA TYR A 12 -4.04 -4.77 4.77
C TYR A 12 -3.53 -4.67 3.33
N ALA A 13 -4.37 -4.32 2.35
CA ALA A 13 -3.95 -4.39 0.95
C ALA A 13 -2.82 -3.40 0.64
N ALA A 14 -2.92 -2.18 1.14
CA ALA A 14 -1.86 -1.18 1.02
C ALA A 14 -0.54 -1.65 1.67
N ALA A 15 -0.58 -2.12 2.92
CA ALA A 15 0.59 -2.66 3.61
C ALA A 15 1.25 -3.83 2.85
N VAL A 16 0.47 -4.79 2.36
CA VAL A 16 0.97 -5.95 1.60
C VAL A 16 1.61 -5.51 0.28
N ALA A 17 0.95 -4.62 -0.47
CA ALA A 17 1.46 -4.13 -1.74
C ALA A 17 2.74 -3.30 -1.56
N ALA A 18 2.78 -2.43 -0.56
CA ALA A 18 3.97 -1.64 -0.24
C ALA A 18 5.15 -2.52 0.19
N ALA A 19 4.93 -3.50 1.06
CA ALA A 19 5.97 -4.44 1.49
C ALA A 19 6.50 -5.29 0.32
N MET A 20 5.64 -5.70 -0.61
CA MET A 20 6.06 -6.37 -1.85
C MET A 20 6.83 -5.42 -2.78
N HIS A 21 6.41 -4.16 -2.88
CA HIS A 21 7.08 -3.16 -3.70
C HIS A 21 8.55 -2.98 -3.30
N ILE A 22 8.82 -2.84 -2.00
CA ILE A 22 10.17 -2.64 -1.45
C ILE A 22 10.94 -3.94 -1.18
N GLY A 23 10.41 -5.09 -1.60
CA GLY A 23 11.12 -6.38 -1.49
C GLY A 23 11.10 -7.05 -0.11
N ILE A 24 10.28 -6.59 0.85
CA ILE A 24 10.03 -7.32 2.11
C ILE A 24 9.30 -8.64 1.81
N LEU A 25 8.33 -8.60 0.90
CA LEU A 25 7.62 -9.78 0.44
C LEU A 25 8.10 -10.22 -0.97
N PRO A 26 8.20 -11.53 -1.21
CA PRO A 26 8.68 -12.07 -2.50
C PRO A 26 7.70 -11.80 -3.65
N GLY A 27 8.22 -11.51 -4.84
CA GLY A 27 7.41 -11.28 -6.04
C GLY A 27 7.11 -12.56 -6.85
N GLU A 28 7.74 -13.67 -6.50
CA GLU A 28 7.79 -14.88 -7.33
C GLU A 28 7.01 -16.06 -6.73
N TYR A 29 6.82 -16.05 -5.41
CA TYR A 29 6.20 -17.17 -4.68
C TYR A 29 5.36 -16.69 -3.49
N VAL A 30 4.43 -17.54 -3.04
CA VAL A 30 3.56 -17.23 -1.91
C VAL A 30 4.34 -17.32 -0.60
N PRO A 31 4.37 -16.26 0.24
CA PRO A 31 5.16 -16.23 1.46
C PRO A 31 4.59 -17.15 2.54
N ASP A 32 5.45 -17.57 3.47
CA ASP A 32 5.00 -18.24 4.68
C ASP A 32 4.38 -17.25 5.70
N ASN A 33 3.83 -17.75 6.80
CA ASN A 33 3.21 -16.88 7.81
C ASN A 33 4.23 -15.96 8.51
N LYS A 34 5.49 -16.39 8.65
CA LYS A 34 6.53 -15.58 9.31
C LYS A 34 6.91 -14.38 8.44
N GLN A 35 7.01 -14.59 7.13
CA GLN A 35 7.22 -13.54 6.15
C GLN A 35 6.04 -12.55 6.14
N ILE A 36 4.79 -13.03 6.18
CA ILE A 36 3.63 -12.12 6.26
C ILE A 36 3.64 -11.31 7.57
N LEU A 37 4.03 -11.90 8.68
CA LEU A 37 4.16 -11.20 9.97
C LEU A 37 5.27 -10.13 9.99
N SER A 38 6.21 -10.18 9.04
CA SER A 38 7.25 -9.15 8.90
C SER A 38 6.75 -7.87 8.22
N ILE A 39 5.56 -7.89 7.63
CA ILE A 39 4.99 -6.73 6.91
C ILE A 39 4.75 -5.58 7.90
N PRO A 40 5.35 -4.40 7.65
CA PRO A 40 5.09 -3.21 8.45
C PRO A 40 3.61 -2.85 8.46
N TYR A 41 3.08 -2.54 9.65
CA TYR A 41 1.69 -2.09 9.85
C TYR A 41 0.58 -3.09 9.48
N PHE A 42 0.92 -4.32 9.10
CA PHE A 42 -0.07 -5.35 8.79
C PHE A 42 -0.95 -5.69 9.99
N GLY A 43 -2.24 -5.84 9.76
CA GLY A 43 -3.22 -6.25 10.77
C GLY A 43 -3.52 -5.22 11.87
N ARG A 44 -2.86 -4.05 11.87
CA ARG A 44 -3.10 -3.00 12.86
C ARG A 44 -4.47 -2.35 12.65
N LYS A 45 -5.36 -2.41 13.66
CA LYS A 45 -6.76 -1.91 13.58
C LYS A 45 -6.95 -0.52 14.19
N TYR A 46 -5.92 0.34 14.17
CA TYR A 46 -6.02 1.65 14.81
C TYR A 46 -6.80 2.64 13.93
N ALA A 47 -7.88 3.19 14.47
CA ALA A 47 -8.66 4.24 13.81
C ALA A 47 -7.81 5.50 13.53
N SER A 48 -6.75 5.72 14.30
CA SER A 48 -5.80 6.82 14.11
C SER A 48 -4.94 6.70 12.85
N CYS A 49 -4.89 5.54 12.19
CA CYS A 49 -4.07 5.35 10.99
C CYS A 49 -4.76 5.79 9.68
N PHE A 50 -6.07 6.07 9.71
CA PHE A 50 -6.78 6.56 8.51
C PHE A 50 -6.43 8.02 8.23
N GLY A 51 -6.27 8.37 6.95
CA GLY A 51 -5.89 9.72 6.53
C GLY A 51 -4.43 10.09 6.79
N LEU A 52 -3.60 9.16 7.31
CA LEU A 52 -2.17 9.39 7.52
C LEU A 52 -1.35 8.69 6.43
N PHE A 53 -0.34 9.39 5.90
CA PHE A 53 0.75 8.75 5.17
C PHE A 53 1.66 8.06 6.16
N ILE A 54 1.80 6.76 6.00
CA ILE A 54 2.69 5.95 6.81
C ILE A 54 3.84 5.51 5.92
N TYR A 55 5.05 5.97 6.23
CA TYR A 55 6.25 5.58 5.52
C TYR A 55 6.55 4.10 5.75
N VAL A 56 6.88 3.38 4.68
CA VAL A 56 7.19 1.94 4.70
C VAL A 56 8.65 1.69 4.37
N GLY A 57 9.23 2.41 3.41
CA GLY A 57 10.63 2.25 3.02
C GLY A 57 10.95 2.89 1.67
N ILE A 58 12.10 2.51 1.11
CA ILE A 58 12.58 2.95 -0.21
C ILE A 58 12.65 1.76 -1.16
N ASP A 59 12.28 1.94 -2.43
CA ASP A 59 12.41 0.93 -3.48
C ASP A 59 13.80 0.95 -4.17
N GLU A 60 14.02 0.05 -5.12
CA GLU A 60 15.28 -0.04 -5.89
C GLU A 60 15.58 1.21 -6.74
N GLY A 61 14.56 2.00 -7.06
CA GLY A 61 14.65 3.25 -7.80
C GLY A 61 14.82 4.49 -6.92
N TYR A 62 15.10 4.31 -5.62
CA TYR A 62 15.19 5.39 -4.63
C TYR A 62 13.87 6.17 -4.46
N ASN A 63 12.73 5.54 -4.72
CA ASN A 63 11.42 6.11 -4.45
C ASN A 63 10.99 5.79 -3.03
N GLU A 64 10.43 6.79 -2.36
CA GLU A 64 9.83 6.62 -1.04
C GLU A 64 8.45 5.97 -1.18
N VAL A 65 8.20 4.90 -0.42
CA VAL A 65 6.96 4.14 -0.46
C VAL A 65 6.17 4.36 0.83
N TYR A 66 4.91 4.75 0.66
CA TYR A 66 3.96 5.03 1.74
C TYR A 66 2.69 4.21 1.58
N ILE A 67 1.96 4.07 2.69
CA ILE A 67 0.60 3.53 2.73
C ILE A 67 -0.40 4.56 3.25
N LEU A 68 -1.63 4.50 2.75
CA LEU A 68 -2.73 5.40 3.13
C LEU A 68 -4.07 4.64 3.19
N GLY A 69 -4.82 4.83 4.28
CA GLY A 69 -6.20 4.36 4.40
C GLY A 69 -7.21 5.47 4.18
N THR A 70 -8.08 5.33 3.18
CA THR A 70 -8.95 6.43 2.71
C THR A 70 -10.43 6.26 3.02
N LYS A 71 -10.88 5.10 3.55
CA LYS A 71 -12.31 4.79 3.74
C LYS A 71 -13.18 5.05 2.50
N ASN A 72 -12.65 4.82 1.30
CA ASN A 72 -13.26 5.09 -0.02
C ASN A 72 -13.31 6.56 -0.46
N ASN A 73 -12.65 7.48 0.25
CA ASN A 73 -12.62 8.91 -0.08
C ASN A 73 -11.33 9.34 -0.79
N ILE A 74 -10.75 8.50 -1.65
CA ILE A 74 -9.47 8.80 -2.30
C ILE A 74 -9.52 10.08 -3.14
N SER A 75 -10.65 10.38 -3.78
CA SER A 75 -10.81 11.61 -4.58
C SER A 75 -10.67 12.88 -3.74
N VAL A 76 -11.25 12.89 -2.54
CA VAL A 76 -11.13 14.00 -1.59
C VAL A 76 -9.68 14.15 -1.15
N VAL A 77 -9.05 13.04 -0.74
CA VAL A 77 -7.67 13.04 -0.27
C VAL A 77 -6.71 13.50 -1.37
N ARG A 78 -6.89 13.03 -2.62
CA ARG A 78 -6.07 13.46 -3.77
C ARG A 78 -6.22 14.96 -4.05
N ASN A 79 -7.44 15.49 -4.04
CA ASN A 79 -7.67 16.90 -4.30
C ASN A 79 -7.06 17.79 -3.21
N GLU A 80 -7.14 17.36 -1.94
CA GLU A 80 -6.50 18.04 -0.81
C GLU A 80 -4.97 18.08 -1.00
N LEU A 81 -4.36 16.97 -1.41
CA LEU A 81 -2.90 16.89 -1.61
C LEU A 81 -2.41 17.74 -2.77
N VAL A 82 -3.13 17.72 -3.90
CA VAL A 82 -2.84 18.62 -5.03
C VAL A 82 -2.88 20.08 -4.59
N SER A 83 -3.84 20.42 -3.72
CA SER A 83 -3.97 21.79 -3.20
C SER A 83 -2.82 22.15 -2.25
N VAL A 84 -2.39 21.20 -1.40
CA VAL A 84 -1.24 21.38 -0.50
C VAL A 84 0.06 21.54 -1.28
N ASP A 85 0.32 20.70 -2.27
CA ASP A 85 1.52 20.78 -3.12
C ASP A 85 1.59 22.13 -3.85
N TYR A 86 0.45 22.62 -4.34
CA TYR A 86 0.33 23.92 -4.99
C TYR A 86 0.68 25.09 -4.05
N ILE A 87 0.21 25.04 -2.80
CA ILE A 87 0.46 26.09 -1.80
C ILE A 87 1.91 26.03 -1.30
N LEU A 88 2.46 24.83 -1.11
CA LEU A 88 3.79 24.64 -0.51
C LEU A 88 4.93 24.65 -1.54
N HIS A 89 4.63 24.78 -2.84
CA HIS A 89 5.61 24.69 -3.92
C HIS A 89 6.46 23.42 -3.86
N MET A 90 5.83 22.29 -3.53
CA MET A 90 6.50 21.00 -3.52
C MET A 90 6.66 20.51 -4.97
N ASP A 91 7.89 20.26 -5.39
CA ASP A 91 8.23 19.73 -6.73
C ASP A 91 8.41 18.20 -6.71
N GLU A 92 7.90 17.55 -5.67
CA GLU A 92 8.06 16.11 -5.46
C GLU A 92 6.92 15.37 -6.14
N GLY A 93 7.22 14.71 -7.27
CA GLY A 93 6.24 13.86 -7.95
C GLY A 93 5.63 12.81 -7.01
N VAL A 94 4.31 12.59 -7.14
CA VAL A 94 3.55 11.62 -6.34
C VAL A 94 2.75 10.70 -7.24
N TYR A 95 2.92 9.39 -7.05
CA TYR A 95 2.13 8.35 -7.71
C TYR A 95 1.18 7.67 -6.72
N TYR A 96 -0.13 7.77 -6.95
CA TYR A 96 -1.15 7.11 -6.14
C TYR A 96 -1.51 5.75 -6.74
N ALA A 97 -1.23 4.68 -6.00
CA ALA A 97 -1.51 3.31 -6.39
C ALA A 97 -2.75 2.78 -5.67
N ASP A 98 -3.86 2.64 -6.40
CA ASP A 98 -5.10 2.06 -5.87
C ASP A 98 -5.00 0.53 -5.81
N VAL A 99 -5.06 -0.01 -4.60
CA VAL A 99 -5.14 -1.45 -4.34
C VAL A 99 -6.39 -1.83 -3.54
N SER A 100 -7.41 -0.96 -3.50
CA SER A 100 -8.70 -1.22 -2.84
C SER A 100 -9.41 -2.47 -3.39
N GLY A 101 -9.22 -2.78 -4.69
CA GLY A 101 -9.70 -4.02 -5.28
C GLY A 101 -9.13 -5.29 -4.64
N LEU A 102 -8.03 -5.19 -3.88
CA LEU A 102 -7.37 -6.28 -3.16
C LEU A 102 -7.72 -6.32 -1.66
N ASP A 103 -8.52 -5.37 -1.16
CA ASP A 103 -8.97 -5.38 0.23
C ASP A 103 -9.81 -6.62 0.53
N ILE A 104 -9.80 -6.97 1.81
CA ILE A 104 -10.68 -7.98 2.39
C ILE A 104 -11.42 -7.36 3.57
N ASN A 105 -12.52 -8.00 3.97
CA ASN A 105 -13.34 -7.52 5.07
C ASN A 105 -12.53 -7.44 6.38
N ILE A 106 -12.38 -6.23 6.92
CA ILE A 106 -11.59 -5.92 8.12
C ILE A 106 -12.18 -6.48 9.44
N SER A 107 -13.38 -7.05 9.38
CA SER A 107 -14.03 -7.73 10.51
C SER A 107 -13.63 -9.20 10.63
N LEU A 108 -12.88 -9.74 9.67
CA LEU A 108 -12.49 -11.15 9.68
C LEU A 108 -11.42 -11.43 10.76
N PRO A 109 -11.36 -12.68 11.27
CA PRO A 109 -10.26 -13.14 12.11
C PRO A 109 -8.92 -13.04 11.39
N GLU A 110 -7.85 -12.79 12.13
CA GLU A 110 -6.50 -12.61 11.57
C GLU A 110 -6.01 -13.84 10.77
N GLN A 111 -6.33 -15.05 11.21
CA GLN A 111 -6.03 -16.29 10.48
C GLN A 111 -6.60 -16.29 9.06
N LEU A 112 -7.77 -15.70 8.89
CA LEU A 112 -8.46 -15.61 7.61
C LEU A 112 -7.78 -14.58 6.70
N TYR A 113 -7.14 -13.54 7.25
CA TYR A 113 -6.30 -12.61 6.49
C TYR A 113 -5.13 -13.33 5.82
N TYR A 114 -4.39 -14.15 6.57
CA TYR A 114 -3.28 -14.93 6.01
C TYR A 114 -3.75 -15.85 4.89
N MET A 115 -4.85 -16.58 5.12
CA MET A 115 -5.37 -17.49 4.11
C MET A 115 -5.81 -16.75 2.84
N LEU A 116 -6.50 -15.61 2.97
CA LEU A 116 -6.98 -14.84 1.83
C LEU A 116 -5.85 -14.12 1.09
N LEU A 117 -4.87 -13.56 1.80
CA LEU A 117 -3.66 -12.99 1.22
C LEU A 117 -2.98 -14.01 0.32
N LYS A 118 -2.75 -15.23 0.83
CA LYS A 118 -2.11 -16.32 0.08
C LYS A 118 -2.91 -16.70 -1.17
N LYS A 119 -4.23 -16.80 -1.05
CA LYS A 119 -5.12 -17.08 -2.20
C LYS A 119 -5.09 -16.00 -3.28
N ARG A 120 -4.85 -14.74 -2.88
CA ARG A 120 -4.86 -13.57 -3.78
C ARG A 120 -3.46 -13.08 -4.16
N TYR A 121 -2.41 -13.80 -3.78
CA TYR A 121 -1.04 -13.31 -3.88
C TYR A 121 -0.61 -12.98 -5.32
N SER A 122 -1.05 -13.78 -6.28
CA SER A 122 -0.82 -13.51 -7.72
C SER A 122 -1.45 -12.20 -8.20
N ALA A 123 -2.54 -11.75 -7.58
CA ALA A 123 -3.15 -10.46 -7.89
C ALA A 123 -2.34 -9.30 -7.30
N PHE A 124 -1.76 -9.48 -6.10
CA PHE A 124 -0.81 -8.51 -5.54
C PHE A 124 0.42 -8.34 -6.43
N ILE A 125 1.02 -9.45 -6.87
CA ILE A 125 2.18 -9.42 -7.79
C ILE A 125 1.83 -8.59 -9.03
N LYS A 126 0.70 -8.90 -9.70
CA LYS A 126 0.27 -8.16 -10.90
C LYS A 126 0.07 -6.66 -10.63
N ALA A 127 -0.56 -6.30 -9.50
CA ALA A 127 -0.79 -4.91 -9.15
C ALA A 127 0.53 -4.16 -8.89
N VAL A 128 1.47 -4.77 -8.16
CA VAL A 128 2.77 -4.15 -7.86
C VAL A 128 3.62 -4.05 -9.11
N SER A 129 3.68 -5.09 -9.96
CA SER A 129 4.37 -5.01 -11.26
C SER A 129 3.80 -3.91 -12.15
N TYR A 130 2.47 -3.74 -12.18
CA TYR A 130 1.84 -2.66 -12.92
C TYR A 130 2.30 -1.29 -12.42
N VAL A 131 2.29 -1.07 -11.11
CA VAL A 131 2.78 0.19 -10.51
C VAL A 131 4.24 0.43 -10.86
N LYS A 132 5.13 -0.56 -10.69
CA LYS A 132 6.56 -0.45 -11.03
C LYS A 132 6.77 -0.05 -12.50
N ASN A 133 5.97 -0.58 -13.42
CA ASN A 133 6.05 -0.22 -14.84
C ASN A 133 5.60 1.23 -15.15
N GLN A 134 4.70 1.82 -14.36
CA GLN A 134 4.24 3.20 -14.56
C GLN A 134 5.26 4.23 -14.07
N ILE A 135 6.12 3.84 -13.11
CA ILE A 135 7.08 4.73 -12.45
C ILE A 135 8.51 4.62 -13.00
N SER A 136 8.80 3.59 -13.79
CA SER A 136 10.14 3.35 -14.36
C SER A 136 10.36 4.08 -15.70
N VAL A 137 9.61 5.15 -15.94
CA VAL A 137 9.69 6.01 -17.13
C VAL A 137 10.52 7.26 -16.83
#